data_AF-A0A2K1P069-F1
#
_entry.id   AF-A0A2K1P069-F1
#
_cell.length_a   1.000
_cell.length_b   1.000
_cell.length_c   1.000
_cell.angle_alpha   90.00
_cell.angle_beta   90.00
_cell.angle_gamma   90.00
#
_symmetry.space_group_name_H-M   'P 1'
#
loop_
_entity.id
_entity.type
_entity.pdbx_description
1 polymer ?
#
loop_
_entity_poly.entity_id
_entity_poly.type
_entity_poly.pdbx_seq_one_letter_code
_entity_poly.pdbx_strand_id
1 'polypeptide(L)'
;MANEAKESVDRGFNILKIKTGIDLKNDVEAIRLIRKNAGDNVRLKIDANQGWNIHDTLTAGASLVAAQFPHIRMAASDCFYPFIKRLGKRDSKRRKESVKKG
;
A
#
# COMPACT_ATOMS: atom_id res chain seq x y z
N MET A 1 10.10 -12.71 -6.76
CA MET A 1 9.24 -11.52 -7.00
C MET A 1 9.45 -10.85 -8.36
N ALA A 2 10.60 -10.27 -8.67
CA ALA A 2 10.77 -9.52 -9.93
C ALA A 2 10.71 -10.40 -11.19
N ASN A 3 11.31 -11.60 -11.14
CA ASN A 3 11.23 -12.58 -12.23
C ASN A 3 9.80 -13.14 -12.40
N GLU A 4 9.10 -13.41 -11.30
CA GLU A 4 7.68 -13.84 -11.32
C GLU A 4 6.77 -12.81 -12.00
N ALA A 5 7.09 -11.52 -11.87
CA ALA A 5 6.36 -10.46 -12.56
C ALA A 5 6.52 -10.60 -14.08
N LYS A 6 7.76 -10.76 -14.55
CA LYS A 6 8.04 -10.99 -15.97
C LYS A 6 7.37 -12.26 -16.49
N GLU A 7 7.52 -13.38 -15.80
CA GLU A 7 6.88 -14.65 -16.18
C GLU A 7 5.36 -14.55 -16.25
N SER A 8 4.74 -13.78 -15.35
CA SER A 8 3.29 -13.55 -15.39
C SER A 8 2.92 -12.71 -16.62
N VAL A 9 3.71 -11.71 -16.98
CA VAL A 9 3.47 -10.93 -18.19
C VAL A 9 3.64 -11.80 -19.44
N ASP A 10 4.66 -12.65 -19.48
CA ASP A 10 4.91 -13.59 -20.58
C ASP A 10 3.77 -14.62 -20.73
N ARG A 11 3.09 -14.96 -19.63
CA ARG A 11 1.84 -15.76 -19.64
C ARG A 11 0.59 -14.98 -20.09
N GLY A 12 0.71 -13.70 -20.41
CA GLY A 12 -0.39 -12.85 -20.89
C GLY A 12 -1.16 -12.09 -19.81
N PHE A 13 -0.68 -12.05 -18.56
CA PHE A 13 -1.33 -11.28 -17.51
C PHE A 13 -1.07 -9.77 -17.69
N ASN A 14 -2.14 -8.96 -17.68
CA ASN A 14 -2.08 -7.51 -17.83
C ASN A 14 -2.33 -6.73 -16.53
N ILE A 15 -2.61 -7.43 -15.43
CA ILE A 15 -2.76 -6.87 -14.08
C ILE A 15 -1.98 -7.76 -13.10
N LEU A 16 -1.09 -7.18 -12.32
CA LEU A 16 -0.39 -7.87 -11.23
C LEU A 16 -0.80 -7.25 -9.89
N LYS A 17 -1.08 -8.10 -8.89
CA LYS A 17 -1.34 -7.68 -7.51
C LYS A 17 -0.10 -7.92 -6.67
N ILE A 18 0.38 -6.87 -6.01
CA ILE A 18 1.56 -6.87 -5.14
C ILE A 18 1.08 -6.72 -3.70
N LYS A 19 1.45 -7.67 -2.85
CA LYS A 19 1.20 -7.60 -1.41
C LYS A 19 2.36 -6.86 -0.74
N THR A 20 2.06 -5.82 0.02
CA THR A 20 3.01 -5.01 0.80
C THR A 20 2.54 -4.93 2.26
N GLY A 21 3.20 -4.11 3.09
CA GLY A 21 2.74 -3.82 4.44
C GLY A 21 3.71 -4.23 5.56
N ILE A 22 4.91 -4.72 5.24
CA ILE A 22 5.87 -5.19 6.26
C ILE A 22 6.90 -4.10 6.54
N ASP A 23 7.59 -3.63 5.49
CA ASP A 23 8.59 -2.58 5.60
C ASP A 23 8.44 -1.66 4.39
N LEU A 24 8.08 -0.41 4.65
CA LEU A 24 7.77 0.57 3.62
C LEU A 24 8.91 0.74 2.60
N LYS A 25 10.15 0.79 3.06
CA LYS A 25 11.32 1.05 2.20
C LYS A 25 11.54 -0.13 1.24
N ASN A 26 11.54 -1.34 1.77
CA ASN A 26 11.68 -2.56 0.99
C ASN A 26 10.48 -2.78 0.07
N ASP A 27 9.27 -2.47 0.53
CA ASP A 27 8.04 -2.58 -0.26
C ASP A 27 8.09 -1.65 -1.49
N VAL A 28 8.48 -0.38 -1.30
CA VAL A 28 8.61 0.60 -2.39
C VAL A 28 9.68 0.16 -3.40
N GLU A 29 10.81 -0.35 -2.93
CA GLU A 29 11.87 -0.86 -3.82
C GLU A 29 11.41 -2.11 -4.58
N ALA A 30 10.69 -3.02 -3.92
CA ALA A 30 10.11 -4.19 -4.58
C ALA A 30 9.13 -3.79 -5.69
N ILE A 31 8.25 -2.81 -5.44
CA ILE A 31 7.33 -2.28 -6.44
C ILE A 31 8.09 -1.70 -7.63
N ARG A 32 9.17 -0.96 -7.39
CA ARG A 32 10.02 -0.38 -8.45
C ARG A 32 10.65 -1.46 -9.33
N LEU A 33 11.19 -2.51 -8.71
CA LEU A 33 11.78 -3.64 -9.43
C LEU A 33 10.73 -4.44 -10.22
N ILE A 34 9.54 -4.66 -9.64
CA ILE A 34 8.43 -5.32 -10.32
C ILE A 34 7.99 -4.51 -11.55
N ARG A 35 7.84 -3.19 -11.43
CA ARG A 35 7.51 -2.31 -12.56
C ARG A 35 8.56 -2.38 -13.67
N LYS A 36 9.85 -2.32 -13.32
CA LYS A 36 10.95 -2.42 -14.28
C LYS A 36 10.88 -3.73 -15.09
N ASN A 37 10.48 -4.83 -14.47
CA ASN A 37 10.41 -6.14 -15.13
C ASN A 37 9.09 -6.40 -15.85
N ALA A 38 7.98 -5.88 -15.33
CA ALA A 38 6.65 -6.05 -15.93
C ALA A 38 6.42 -5.12 -17.14
N GLY A 39 7.19 -4.03 -17.25
CA GLY A 39 7.00 -3.00 -18.27
C GLY A 39 5.82 -2.06 -17.97
N ASP A 40 5.68 -1.00 -18.76
CA ASP A 40 4.75 0.10 -18.45
C ASP A 40 3.28 -0.22 -18.77
N ASN A 41 3.05 -1.18 -19.67
CA ASN A 41 1.71 -1.57 -20.13
C ASN A 41 0.93 -2.41 -19.11
N VAL A 42 1.59 -2.92 -18.06
CA VAL A 42 0.98 -3.80 -17.06
C VAL A 42 0.46 -2.97 -15.90
N ARG A 43 -0.79 -3.21 -15.49
CA ARG A 43 -1.37 -2.50 -14.35
C ARG A 43 -0.91 -3.15 -13.05
N LEU A 44 -0.37 -2.37 -12.12
CA LEU A 44 0.03 -2.89 -10.81
C LEU A 44 -0.99 -2.44 -9.76
N LYS A 45 -1.49 -3.39 -8.99
CA LYS A 45 -2.35 -3.15 -7.83
C LYS A 45 -1.55 -3.42 -6.56
N ILE A 46 -1.53 -2.46 -5.64
CA ILE A 46 -0.83 -2.60 -4.36
C ILE A 46 -1.86 -2.82 -3.27
N ASP A 47 -1.60 -3.81 -2.42
CA ASP A 47 -2.41 -4.16 -1.25
C ASP A 47 -1.48 -4.33 -0.05
N ALA A 48 -1.52 -3.36 0.85
CA ALA A 48 -0.67 -3.34 2.04
C ALA A 48 -1.23 -4.21 3.18
N ASN A 49 -2.40 -4.84 2.99
CA ASN A 49 -3.08 -5.68 3.96
C ASN A 49 -3.07 -5.10 5.38
N GLN A 50 -3.35 -3.79 5.51
CA GLN A 50 -3.35 -3.05 6.79
C GLN A 50 -2.00 -2.90 7.51
N GLY A 51 -0.89 -3.28 6.87
CA GLY A 51 0.45 -3.23 7.44
C GLY A 51 1.05 -1.83 7.52
N TRP A 52 0.71 -0.96 6.58
CA TRP A 52 1.13 0.45 6.61
C TRP A 52 0.27 1.31 7.54
N ASN A 53 0.93 2.20 8.30
CA ASN A 53 0.25 3.23 9.06
C ASN A 53 -0.13 4.44 8.18
N ILE A 54 -0.85 5.44 8.71
CA ILE A 54 -1.28 6.63 7.93
C ILE A 54 -0.08 7.31 7.24
N HIS A 55 1.00 7.51 7.98
CA HIS A 55 2.20 8.17 7.47
C HIS A 55 2.85 7.32 6.38
N ASP A 56 2.99 6.01 6.60
CA ASP A 56 3.57 5.10 5.60
C ASP A 56 2.74 5.07 4.32
N THR A 57 1.41 5.02 4.42
CA THR A 57 0.50 5.07 3.25
C THR A 57 0.67 6.38 2.46
N LEU A 58 0.79 7.51 3.15
CA LEU A 58 1.01 8.82 2.50
C LEU A 58 2.39 8.89 1.84
N THR A 59 3.44 8.42 2.54
CA THR A 59 4.80 8.37 2.00
C THR A 59 4.88 7.44 0.79
N ALA A 60 4.32 6.24 0.88
CA ALA A 60 4.24 5.29 -0.24
C ALA A 60 3.55 5.92 -1.45
N GLY A 61 2.37 6.52 -1.24
CA GLY A 61 1.62 7.19 -2.29
C GLY A 61 2.42 8.30 -2.97
N ALA A 62 3.06 9.17 -2.19
CA ALA A 62 3.90 10.25 -2.72
C ALA A 62 5.10 9.71 -3.53
N SER A 63 5.81 8.71 -3.00
CA SER A 63 6.96 8.11 -3.68
C SER A 63 6.57 7.42 -5.00
N LEU A 64 5.43 6.73 -5.04
CA LEU A 64 4.95 6.03 -6.23
C LEU A 64 4.43 6.99 -7.30
N VAL A 65 3.80 8.10 -6.90
CA VAL A 65 3.36 9.16 -7.83
C VAL A 65 4.57 9.90 -8.42
N ALA A 66 5.56 10.25 -7.58
CA ALA A 66 6.77 10.94 -8.02
C ALA A 66 7.60 10.12 -9.02
N ALA A 67 7.54 8.80 -8.93
CA ALA A 67 8.20 7.89 -9.86
C ALA A 67 7.47 7.77 -11.23
N GLN A 68 6.50 8.64 -11.52
CA GLN A 68 5.75 8.71 -12.79
C GLN A 68 5.09 7.38 -13.19
N PHE A 69 4.45 6.69 -12.25
CA PHE A 69 3.70 5.46 -12.54
C PHE A 69 2.19 5.71 -12.60
N PRO A 70 1.64 6.24 -13.72
CA PRO A 70 0.22 6.62 -13.82
C PRO A 70 -0.77 5.44 -13.72
N HIS A 71 -0.27 4.21 -13.75
CA HIS A 71 -1.09 2.99 -13.75
C HIS A 71 -0.97 2.15 -12.48
N ILE A 72 -0.33 2.66 -11.41
CA ILE A 72 -0.33 2.01 -10.10
C ILE A 72 -1.58 2.43 -9.34
N ARG A 73 -2.40 1.45 -8.92
CA ARG A 73 -3.56 1.70 -8.05
C ARG A 73 -3.36 1.05 -6.68
N MET A 74 -3.45 1.84 -5.61
CA MET A 74 -3.54 1.32 -4.25
C MET A 74 -4.98 0.86 -3.96
N ALA A 75 -5.12 -0.23 -3.19
CA ALA A 75 -6.43 -0.69 -2.74
C ALA A 75 -7.10 0.37 -1.85
N ALA A 76 -8.39 0.63 -2.08
CA ALA A 76 -9.14 1.64 -1.32
C ALA A 76 -9.19 1.36 0.19
N SER A 77 -9.14 0.08 0.57
CA SER A 77 -9.02 -0.35 1.98
C SER A 77 -7.77 0.21 2.64
N ASP A 78 -6.64 0.25 1.95
CA ASP A 78 -5.38 0.75 2.52
C ASP A 78 -5.35 2.28 2.64
N CYS A 79 -6.14 2.98 1.81
CA CYS A 79 -6.32 4.43 1.93
C CYS A 79 -7.26 4.81 3.09
N PHE A 80 -8.29 4.00 3.36
CA PHE A 80 -9.35 4.34 4.31
C PHE A 80 -9.15 3.74 5.71
N TYR A 81 -8.50 2.57 5.80
CA TYR A 81 -8.30 1.85 7.05
C TYR A 81 -7.45 2.60 8.10
N PRO A 82 -6.38 3.32 7.72
CA PRO A 82 -5.60 4.11 8.67
C PRO A 82 -6.44 5.20 9.36
N PHE A 83 -7.44 5.76 8.66
CA PHE A 83 -8.41 6.71 9.21
C PHE A 83 -9.35 6.07 10.23
N ILE A 84 -9.92 4.90 9.91
CA ILE A 84 -10.77 4.11 10.83
C ILE A 84 -10.02 3.72 12.11
N LYS A 85 -8.76 3.27 12.00
CA LYS A 85 -7.91 2.92 13.16
C LYS A 85 -7.69 4.13 14.09
N ARG A 86 -7.60 5.34 13.53
CA ARG A 86 -7.46 6.58 14.30
C ARG A 86 -8.77 7.02 14.97
N LEU A 87 -9.92 6.70 14.40
CA LEU A 87 -11.23 6.90 15.07
C LEU A 87 -11.36 5.96 16.28
N GLY A 88 -11.08 4.67 16.12
CA GLY A 88 -11.14 3.69 17.22
C GLY A 88 -10.22 4.02 18.40
N LYS A 89 -9.01 4.52 18.14
CA LYS A 89 -8.09 4.98 19.20
C LYS A 89 -8.59 6.23 19.93
N ARG A 90 -9.26 7.17 19.24
CA ARG A 90 -9.83 8.37 19.86
C ARG A 90 -10.98 8.03 20.81
N ASP A 91 -11.88 7.14 20.41
CA ASP A 91 -12.99 6.70 21.25
C ASP A 91 -12.51 5.96 22.51
N SER A 92 -11.46 5.15 22.37
CA SER A 92 -10.84 4.44 23.50
C SER A 92 -10.22 5.39 24.52
N LYS A 93 -9.55 6.46 24.06
CA LYS A 93 -8.97 7.51 24.93
C LYS A 93 -10.08 8.30 25.63
N ARG A 94 -11.13 8.70 24.90
CA ARG A 94 -12.27 9.46 25.42
C ARG A 94 -13.01 8.69 26.51
N ARG A 95 -13.25 7.38 26.32
CA ARG A 95 -13.84 6.50 27.34
C ARG A 95 -12.98 6.38 28.61
N LYS A 96 -11.65 6.28 28.47
CA LYS A 96 -10.75 6.22 29.63
C LYS A 96 -10.70 7.53 30.41
N GLU A 97 -10.82 8.67 29.74
CA GLU A 97 -10.88 9.99 30.38
C GLU A 97 -12.22 10.23 31.10
N SER A 98 -13.34 9.73 30.60
CA SER A 98 -14.63 9.83 31.29
C SER A 98 -14.74 8.89 32.50
N VAL A 99 -14.11 7.70 32.49
CA VAL A 99 -14.05 6.80 33.66
C VAL A 99 -13.15 7.36 34.78
N LYS A 100 -12.16 8.19 34.47
CA LYS A 100 -11.29 8.82 35.48
C LYS A 100 -11.89 10.06 36.17
N LYS A 101 -13.02 10.58 35.66
CA LYS A 101 -13.65 11.83 36.14
C LYS A 101 -14.94 11.62 36.92
N GLY A 102 -15.39 10.38 37.10
CA GLY A 102 -16.50 9.99 37.99
C GLY A 102 -15.97 9.16 39.15
#